data_AF-O19919-F1
#
_entry.id   AF-O19919-F1
#
_cell.length_a   1.000
_cell.length_b   1.000
_cell.length_c   1.000
_cell.angle_alpha   90.00
_cell.angle_beta   90.00
_cell.angle_gamma   90.00
#
_symmetry.space_group_name_H-M   'P 1'
#
loop_
_entity.id
_entity.type
_entity.pdbx_description
1 polymer ?
#
loop_
_entity_poly.entity_id
_entity_poly.type
_entity_poly.pdbx_seq_one_letter_code
_entity_poly.pdbx_strand_id
1 'polypeptide(L)' 'MLLSFNVGDVIRLSEILNRIPEEMMDYIGDKAIIKGKKILKNNIMVLLIEFKNYARIWVFIKELN' A
#
# COMPACT_ATOMS: atom_id res chain seq x y z
N MET A 1 12.14 15.25 -4.97
CA MET A 1 12.36 14.57 -3.68
C MET A 1 11.91 13.13 -3.87
N LEU A 2 12.81 12.15 -3.87
CA LEU A 2 12.42 10.73 -3.97
C LEU A 2 11.83 10.33 -2.61
N LEU A 3 10.51 10.11 -2.54
CA LEU A 3 9.87 9.58 -1.34
C LEU A 3 10.45 8.18 -1.06
N SER A 4 11.16 8.03 0.06
CA SER A 4 11.65 6.75 0.54
C SER A 4 10.58 6.13 1.44
N PHE A 5 9.86 5.14 0.94
CA PHE A 5 8.91 4.35 1.74
C PHE A 5 9.68 3.37 2.60
N ASN A 6 9.50 3.37 3.93
CA ASN A 6 10.17 2.49 4.90
C ASN A 6 9.18 1.69 5.74
N VAL A 7 9.63 0.56 6.29
CA VAL A 7 8.82 -0.21 7.23
C VAL A 7 8.63 0.63 8.49
N GLY A 8 7.39 0.75 8.95
CA GLY A 8 6.99 1.62 10.05
C GLY A 8 6.38 2.95 9.60
N ASP A 9 6.55 3.34 8.33
CA ASP A 9 5.98 4.60 7.84
C ASP A 9 4.45 4.52 7.81
N VAL A 10 3.83 5.64 8.18
CA VAL A 10 2.38 5.84 8.05
C VAL A 10 2.12 6.49 6.70
N ILE A 11 1.28 5.85 5.91
CA ILE A 11 0.90 6.28 4.56
C ILE A 11 -0.63 6.39 4.47
N ARG A 12 -1.13 7.05 3.42
CA ARG A 12 -2.55 7.04 3.08
C ARG A 12 -2.74 6.31 1.76
N LEU A 13 -3.67 5.35 1.73
CA LEU A 13 -4.09 4.75 0.47
C LEU A 13 -4.87 5.82 -0.32
N SER A 14 -4.36 6.23 -1.47
CA SER A 14 -4.96 7.34 -2.24
C SER A 14 -5.87 6.85 -3.35
N GLU A 15 -5.46 5.78 -4.01
CA GLU A 15 -6.21 5.15 -5.08
C GLU A 15 -5.94 3.65 -5.12
N ILE A 16 -6.77 2.95 -5.86
CA ILE A 16 -6.65 1.52 -6.11
C ILE A 16 -6.70 1.36 -7.62
N LEU A 17 -5.62 0.85 -8.21
CA LEU A 17 -5.58 0.63 -9.65
C LEU A 17 -6.13 -0.76 -9.95
N ASN A 18 -7.05 -0.82 -10.91
CA ASN A 18 -7.83 -2.00 -11.33
C ASN A 18 -7.18 -3.35 -10.98
N ARG A 19 -7.94 -4.22 -10.27
CA ARG A 19 -7.67 -5.64 -9.88
C ARG A 19 -7.47 -5.90 -8.37
N ILE A 20 -8.29 -5.32 -7.50
CA ILE A 20 -8.42 -5.81 -6.12
C ILE A 20 -9.89 -6.06 -5.77
N PRO A 21 -10.17 -6.92 -4.77
CA PRO A 21 -11.52 -7.19 -4.31
C PRO A 21 -12.27 -5.90 -3.97
N GLU A 22 -13.57 -5.85 -4.25
CA GLU A 22 -14.43 -4.68 -3.99
C GLU A 22 -14.39 -4.24 -2.52
N GLU A 23 -14.28 -5.19 -1.59
CA GLU A 23 -14.07 -4.98 -0.16
C GLU A 23 -12.83 -4.13 0.17
N MET A 24 -11.86 -4.03 -0.75
CA MET A 24 -10.67 -3.20 -0.56
C MET A 24 -10.92 -1.72 -0.86
N MET A 25 -11.98 -1.38 -1.60
CA MET A 25 -12.33 0.00 -1.94
C MET A 25 -12.69 0.82 -0.70
N ASP A 26 -13.21 0.16 0.35
CA ASP A 26 -13.56 0.79 1.63
C ASP A 26 -12.34 1.38 2.36
N TYR A 27 -11.12 0.92 2.04
CA TYR A 27 -9.89 1.43 2.65
C TYR A 27 -9.28 2.63 1.91
N ILE A 28 -9.87 3.07 0.79
CA ILE A 28 -9.38 4.27 0.10
C ILE A 28 -9.56 5.48 1.01
N GLY A 29 -8.48 6.24 1.21
CA GLY A 29 -8.44 7.38 2.11
C GLY A 29 -8.00 7.04 3.54
N ASP A 30 -7.93 5.75 3.91
CA ASP A 30 -7.49 5.32 5.22
C ASP A 30 -5.98 5.37 5.39
N LYS A 31 -5.55 5.51 6.65
CA LYS A 31 -4.14 5.40 7.04
C LYS A 31 -3.75 3.95 7.24
N ALA A 32 -2.57 3.60 6.75
CA ALA A 32 -1.97 2.30 6.94
C ALA A 32 -0.50 2.43 7.33
N ILE A 33 0.05 1.37 7.93
CA ILE A 33 1.47 1.26 8.29
C ILE A 33 2.15 0.29 7.34
N ILE A 34 3.29 0.68 6.77
CA ILE A 34 4.11 -0.23 5.97
C ILE A 34 4.71 -1.30 6.89
N LYS A 35 4.44 -2.57 6.59
CA LYS A 35 4.98 -3.74 7.31
C LYS A 35 6.04 -4.51 6.53
N GLY A 36 6.12 -4.31 5.23
CA GLY A 36 7.06 -5.03 4.39
C GLY A 36 7.16 -4.47 2.99
N LYS A 37 8.16 -4.95 2.26
CA LYS A 37 8.42 -4.59 0.87
C LYS A 37 8.73 -5.86 0.09
N LYS A 38 8.29 -5.92 -1.16
CA LYS A 38 8.64 -7.00 -2.07
C LYS A 38 8.92 -6.43 -3.45
N ILE A 39 9.94 -6.95 -4.10
CA ILE A 39 10.23 -6.66 -5.50
C ILE A 39 9.63 -7.80 -6.33
N LEU A 40 8.73 -7.45 -7.24
CA LEU A 40 8.15 -8.35 -8.22
C LEU A 40 9.03 -8.44 -9.47
N LYS A 41 8.67 -9.32 -10.41
CA LYS A 41 9.32 -9.37 -11.74
C LYS A 41 9.29 -7.98 -12.38
N ASN A 42 10.33 -7.67 -13.17
CA ASN A 42 10.53 -6.36 -13.81
C ASN A 42 10.79 -5.19 -12.85
N ASN A 43 11.38 -5.45 -11.67
CA ASN A 43 11.78 -4.43 -10.69
C ASN A 43 10.62 -3.57 -10.15
N ILE A 44 9.40 -4.11 -10.16
CA ILE A 44 8.25 -3.40 -9.59
C ILE A 44 8.23 -3.63 -8.07
N MET A 45 8.40 -2.56 -7.29
CA MET A 45 8.28 -2.62 -5.84
C MET A 45 6.81 -2.50 -5.41
N VAL A 46 6.39 -3.41 -4.54
CA VAL A 46 5.11 -3.36 -3.83
C VAL A 46 5.35 -3.33 -2.32
N LEU A 47 4.41 -2.71 -1.62
CA LEU A 47 4.45 -2.50 -0.18
C LEU A 47 3.34 -3.32 0.47
N LEU A 48 3.68 -4.02 1.55
CA LEU A 48 2.69 -4.64 2.42
C LEU A 48 2.27 -3.58 3.44
N ILE A 49 1.01 -3.21 3.45
CA ILE A 49 0.47 -2.19 4.33
C ILE A 49 -0.59 -2.81 5.25
N GLU A 50 -0.65 -2.34 6.49
CA GLU A 50 -1.58 -2.82 7.52
C GLU A 50 -2.48 -1.68 8.00
N PHE A 51 -3.78 -1.91 7.95
CA PHE A 51 -4.80 -1.00 8.48
C PHE A 51 -5.08 -1.25 9.96
N LYS A 52 -5.85 -0.35 10.59
CA LYS A 52 -6.17 -0.41 12.02
C LYS A 52 -6.89 -1.70 12.44
N ASN A 53 -7.68 -2.29 11.55
CA ASN A 53 -8.38 -3.57 11.78
C ASN A 53 -7.51 -4.80 11.52
N TYR A 54 -6.19 -4.64 11.37
CA TYR A 54 -5.22 -5.68 11.01
C TYR A 54 -5.41 -6.28 9.61
N ALA A 55 -6.28 -5.70 8.77
CA ALA A 55 -6.32 -6.04 7.36
C ALA A 55 -5.00 -5.66 6.70
N ARG A 56 -4.49 -6.53 5.83
CA ARG A 56 -3.20 -6.35 5.15
C ARG A 56 -3.36 -6.51 3.66
N ILE A 57 -2.78 -5.58 2.91
CA ILE A 57 -2.79 -5.61 1.45
C ILE A 57 -1.43 -5.30 0.88
N TRP A 58 -1.16 -5.88 -0.29
CA TRP A 58 -0.04 -5.50 -1.13
C TRP A 58 -0.49 -4.40 -2.09
N VAL A 59 0.21 -3.27 -2.09
CA VAL A 59 -0.09 -2.11 -2.92
C VAL A 59 1.13 -1.67 -3.71
N PHE A 60 0.90 -1.13 -4.89
CA PHE A 60 1.91 -0.46 -5.67
C PHE A 60 2.19 0.92 -5.09
N ILE A 61 3.42 1.39 -5.20
CA ILE A 61 3.81 2.72 -4.71
C ILE A 61 2.97 3.84 -5.34
N LYS A 62 2.61 3.68 -6.62
CA LYS A 62 1.76 4.64 -7.34
C LYS A 62 0.35 4.78 -6.76
N GLU A 63 -0.10 3.82 -5.95
CA GLU A 63 -1.42 3.81 -5.29
C GLU A 63 -1.41 4.55 -3.95
N LEU A 64 -0.25 5.11 -3.56
CA LEU A 64 -0.03 5.76 -2.28
C LEU A 64 0.21 7.25 -2.47
N ASN A 65 -0.30 8.03 -1.51
CA ASN A 65 0.08 9.44 -1.31
C ASN A 65 0.83 9.62 0.01
#